data_AF-A0A9P6HQJ2-F1
#
_entry.id   AF-A0A9P6HQJ2-F1
#
_cell.length_a   1.000
_cell.length_b   1.000
_cell.length_c   1.000
_cell.angle_alpha   90.00
_cell.angle_beta   90.00
_cell.angle_gamma   90.00
#
_symmetry.space_group_name_H-M   'P 1'
#
loop_
_entity.id
_entity.type
_entity.pdbx_description
1 polymer ?
#
loop_
_entity_poly.entity_id
_entity_poly.type
_entity_poly.pdbx_seq_one_letter_code
_entity_poly.pdbx_strand_id
1 'polypeptide(L)'
;MGSLSSKAVRTLPKSKPSTKPTTGLLGGLGRGQQKPPPASDTKGQAILDDGMDPQLLANLIRLGPVKVDHGMHGLKPSGVTASRILNTQKQSEAKARRGERDRNNLQASSLFEALAQLQEAKDEQTIEKLAERYNLDAKVLRELGKTVNAPTPDEASARTVVDEDGAEVVLKTARWVTSPALRQ
;
A
#
# COMPACT_ATOMS: atom_id res chain seq x y z
N MET A 1 26.42 -32.36 -30.55
CA MET A 1 26.27 -31.83 -29.17
C MET A 1 25.61 -30.45 -29.31
N GLY A 2 24.30 -30.21 -29.31
CA GLY A 2 23.19 -30.77 -28.54
C GLY A 2 22.59 -29.66 -27.68
N SER A 3 21.86 -28.68 -28.24
CA SER A 3 21.15 -27.65 -27.47
C SER A 3 19.63 -27.76 -27.68
N LEU A 4 18.98 -28.51 -26.79
CA LEU A 4 17.54 -28.51 -26.62
C LEU A 4 17.18 -27.42 -25.60
N SER A 5 16.51 -26.36 -26.04
CA SER A 5 15.84 -25.43 -25.12
C SER A 5 14.38 -25.27 -25.56
N SER A 6 13.53 -26.11 -24.98
CA SER A 6 12.08 -26.11 -25.19
C SER A 6 11.45 -24.88 -24.53
N LYS A 7 11.09 -23.86 -25.33
CA LYS A 7 10.25 -22.76 -24.86
C LYS A 7 8.79 -23.21 -24.81
N ALA A 8 8.28 -23.52 -23.62
CA ALA A 8 6.86 -23.77 -23.41
C ALA A 8 6.08 -22.44 -23.53
N VAL A 9 5.42 -22.24 -24.67
CA VAL A 9 4.46 -21.16 -24.90
C VAL A 9 3.18 -21.48 -24.14
N ARG A 10 2.93 -20.77 -23.03
CA ARG A 10 1.64 -20.85 -22.31
C ARG A 10 0.58 -20.08 -23.10
N THR A 11 -0.30 -20.79 -23.79
CA THR A 11 -1.52 -20.24 -24.37
C THR A 11 -2.66 -20.31 -23.35
N LEU A 12 -3.19 -19.15 -22.95
CA LEU A 12 -4.42 -19.06 -22.17
C LEU A 12 -5.63 -19.39 -23.07
N PRO A 13 -6.58 -20.25 -22.66
CA PRO A 13 -7.80 -20.47 -23.42
C PRO A 13 -8.69 -19.22 -23.35
N LYS A 14 -8.91 -18.58 -24.50
CA LYS A 14 -9.92 -17.52 -24.68
C LYS A 14 -11.30 -18.15 -24.71
N SER A 15 -12.04 -18.11 -23.59
CA SER A 15 -13.48 -18.38 -23.62
C SER A 15 -14.20 -17.16 -24.20
N LYS A 16 -15.03 -17.38 -25.23
CA LYS A 16 -15.96 -16.38 -25.74
C LYS A 16 -17.26 -16.51 -24.94
N PRO A 17 -17.79 -15.45 -24.31
CA PRO A 17 -19.17 -15.50 -23.82
C PRO A 17 -20.12 -15.40 -25.01
N SER A 18 -20.77 -16.52 -25.35
CA SER A 18 -21.92 -16.55 -26.26
C SER A 18 -23.18 -16.26 -25.46
N THR A 19 -23.52 -14.99 -25.30
CA THR A 19 -24.84 -14.56 -24.82
C THR A 19 -25.66 -14.13 -26.03
N LYS A 20 -26.59 -14.98 -26.44
CA LYS A 20 -27.62 -14.63 -27.44
C LYS A 20 -28.61 -13.64 -26.78
N PRO A 21 -28.93 -12.49 -27.40
CA PRO A 21 -30.08 -11.71 -27.00
C PRO A 21 -31.31 -12.33 -27.68
N THR A 22 -32.16 -13.02 -26.91
CA THR A 22 -33.52 -13.36 -27.37
C THR A 22 -34.43 -12.19 -27.04
N THR A 23 -34.73 -11.41 -28.06
CA THR A 23 -35.89 -10.53 -28.09
C THR A 23 -37.14 -11.41 -28.06
N GLY A 24 -37.92 -11.31 -26.99
CA GLY A 24 -39.21 -11.96 -26.84
C GLY A 24 -40.16 -11.05 -26.09
N LEU A 25 -40.80 -10.12 -26.79
CA LEU A 25 -42.11 -9.64 -26.38
C LEU A 25 -43.09 -10.79 -26.64
N LEU A 26 -43.72 -11.30 -25.59
CA LEU A 26 -45.13 -11.72 -25.54
C LEU A 26 -45.47 -12.24 -24.12
N GLY A 27 -46.29 -11.46 -23.42
CA GLY A 27 -47.32 -11.88 -22.45
C GLY A 27 -46.96 -12.90 -21.35
N GLY A 28 -46.90 -12.42 -20.11
CA GLY A 28 -47.02 -13.27 -18.93
C GLY A 28 -46.74 -12.52 -17.64
N LEU A 29 -47.79 -12.10 -16.93
CA LEU A 29 -47.71 -11.57 -15.58
C LEU A 29 -47.16 -12.67 -14.64
N GLY A 30 -45.87 -12.63 -14.35
CA GLY A 30 -45.24 -13.44 -13.32
C GLY A 30 -44.28 -12.56 -12.54
N ARG A 31 -44.64 -12.26 -11.28
CA ARG A 31 -43.78 -11.56 -10.31
C ARG A 31 -42.35 -12.05 -10.43
N GLY A 32 -41.43 -11.14 -10.74
CA GLY A 32 -40.00 -11.41 -10.69
C GLY A 32 -39.63 -11.89 -9.29
N GLN A 33 -39.35 -13.19 -9.15
CA GLN A 33 -38.56 -13.65 -8.03
C GLN A 33 -37.16 -13.10 -8.24
N GLN A 34 -36.86 -12.01 -7.56
CA GLN A 34 -35.50 -11.55 -7.37
C GLN A 34 -34.74 -12.73 -6.74
N LYS A 35 -33.75 -13.24 -7.48
CA LYS A 35 -32.83 -14.25 -6.95
C LYS A 35 -32.18 -13.65 -5.69
N PRO A 36 -32.33 -14.25 -4.51
CA PRO A 36 -31.76 -13.68 -3.30
C PRO A 36 -30.24 -13.57 -3.45
N PRO A 37 -29.61 -12.55 -2.84
CA PRO A 37 -28.16 -12.40 -2.87
C PRO A 37 -27.47 -13.66 -2.34
N PRO A 38 -26.31 -14.05 -2.90
CA PRO A 38 -25.62 -15.30 -2.54
C PRO A 38 -25.17 -15.36 -1.08
N ALA A 39 -25.18 -14.24 -0.37
CA ALA A 39 -25.02 -14.16 1.08
C ALA A 39 -25.97 -13.09 1.63
N SER A 40 -26.68 -13.43 2.70
CA SER A 40 -27.54 -12.52 3.46
C SER A 40 -27.31 -12.78 4.94
N ASP A 41 -27.17 -11.71 5.73
CA ASP A 41 -27.05 -11.81 7.19
C ASP A 41 -28.36 -12.24 7.87
N THR A 42 -29.48 -12.20 7.14
CA THR A 42 -30.81 -12.59 7.65
C THR A 42 -31.27 -13.90 7.03
N LYS A 43 -31.73 -14.83 7.89
CA LYS A 43 -32.18 -16.15 7.47
C LYS A 43 -33.46 -16.04 6.62
N GLY A 44 -33.33 -16.23 5.30
CA GLY A 44 -34.45 -16.19 4.35
C GLY A 44 -35.22 -17.50 4.25
N GLN A 45 -36.42 -17.45 3.66
CA GLN A 45 -37.31 -18.62 3.53
C GLN A 45 -36.68 -19.76 2.73
N ALA A 46 -35.95 -19.46 1.65
CA ALA A 46 -35.21 -20.47 0.88
C ALA A 46 -34.12 -21.18 1.71
N ILE A 47 -33.52 -20.49 2.70
CA ILE A 47 -32.54 -21.08 3.63
C ILE A 47 -33.25 -21.96 4.67
N LEU A 48 -34.48 -21.61 5.05
CA LEU A 48 -35.29 -22.45 5.94
C LEU A 48 -35.69 -23.75 5.25
N ASP A 49 -36.16 -23.67 4.01
CA ASP A 49 -36.60 -24.84 3.24
C ASP A 49 -35.43 -25.78 2.91
N ASP A 50 -34.27 -25.24 2.53
CA ASP A 50 -33.02 -26.03 2.31
C ASP A 50 -32.48 -26.62 3.62
N GLY A 51 -32.70 -25.93 4.74
CA GLY A 51 -32.35 -26.40 6.09
C GLY A 51 -33.27 -27.50 6.64
N MET A 52 -34.37 -27.84 5.96
CA MET A 52 -35.28 -28.92 6.34
C MET A 52 -34.96 -30.25 5.64
N ASP A 53 -33.70 -30.48 5.22
CA ASP A 53 -33.29 -31.77 4.67
C ASP A 53 -33.51 -32.89 5.71
N PRO A 54 -34.44 -33.83 5.46
CA PRO A 54 -34.76 -34.90 6.40
C PRO A 54 -33.58 -35.87 6.59
N GLN A 55 -32.70 -36.01 5.58
CA GLN A 55 -31.51 -36.84 5.70
C GLN A 55 -30.46 -36.15 6.59
N LEU A 56 -30.31 -34.83 6.46
CA LEU A 56 -29.45 -34.04 7.32
C LEU A 56 -29.93 -34.06 8.78
N LEU A 57 -31.23 -33.91 9.03
CA LEU A 57 -31.82 -33.98 10.37
C LEU A 57 -31.61 -35.36 11.01
N ALA A 58 -31.84 -36.45 10.28
CA ALA A 58 -31.58 -37.80 10.78
C ALA A 58 -30.10 -38.01 11.14
N ASN A 59 -29.19 -37.49 10.31
CA ASN A 59 -27.75 -37.56 10.57
C ASN A 59 -27.32 -36.69 11.76
N LEU A 60 -27.88 -35.49 11.92
CA LEU A 60 -27.61 -34.61 13.07
C LEU A 60 -28.11 -35.22 14.39
N ILE A 61 -29.31 -35.83 14.38
CA ILE A 61 -29.84 -36.56 15.54
C ILE A 61 -28.92 -37.75 15.89
N ARG A 62 -28.42 -38.46 14.87
CA ARG A 62 -27.51 -39.61 15.07
C ARG A 62 -26.13 -39.19 15.59
N LEU A 63 -25.60 -38.06 15.13
CA LEU A 63 -24.28 -37.55 15.51
C LEU A 63 -24.29 -36.89 16.90
N GLY A 64 -25.45 -36.37 17.34
CA GLY A 64 -25.60 -35.71 18.62
C GLY A 64 -24.89 -34.35 18.69
N PRO A 65 -25.11 -33.57 19.76
CA PRO A 65 -24.42 -32.29 19.93
C PRO A 65 -22.92 -32.51 20.08
N VAL A 66 -22.15 -32.04 19.10
CA VAL A 66 -20.69 -32.03 19.15
C VAL A 66 -20.25 -31.01 20.19
N LYS A 67 -19.61 -31.48 21.27
CA LYS A 67 -18.92 -30.60 22.21
C LYS A 67 -17.65 -30.10 21.55
N VAL A 68 -17.69 -28.89 21.03
CA VAL A 68 -16.48 -28.18 20.60
C VAL A 68 -15.94 -27.48 21.84
N ASP A 69 -14.78 -27.90 22.32
CA ASP A 69 -14.06 -27.14 23.33
C ASP A 69 -13.64 -25.81 22.70
N HIS A 70 -14.39 -24.76 23.01
CA HIS A 70 -14.05 -23.40 22.63
C HIS A 70 -12.90 -22.87 23.50
N GLY A 71 -11.76 -23.56 23.47
CA GLY A 71 -10.47 -23.10 24.00
C GLY A 71 -9.86 -21.98 23.16
N MET A 72 -10.68 -21.22 22.44
CA MET A 72 -10.27 -20.02 21.73
C MET A 72 -10.06 -18.94 22.79
N HIS A 73 -8.86 -18.89 23.35
CA HIS A 73 -8.41 -17.69 24.05
C HIS A 73 -8.54 -16.55 23.05
N GLY A 74 -9.54 -15.68 23.26
CA GLY A 74 -9.69 -14.47 22.48
C GLY A 74 -8.38 -13.71 22.61
N LEU A 75 -7.58 -13.73 21.55
CA LEU A 75 -6.39 -12.91 21.40
C LEU A 75 -6.91 -11.48 21.47
N LYS A 76 -6.92 -10.90 22.67
CA LYS A 76 -7.10 -9.46 22.84
C LYS A 76 -5.83 -8.87 22.24
N PRO A 77 -5.86 -8.27 21.03
CA PRO A 77 -4.72 -7.45 20.64
C PRO A 77 -4.53 -6.46 21.78
N SER A 78 -3.32 -6.38 22.34
CA SER A 78 -3.06 -5.54 23.50
C SER A 78 -3.69 -4.18 23.25
N GLY A 79 -4.53 -3.68 24.16
CA GLY A 79 -5.40 -2.51 23.88
C GLY A 79 -4.61 -1.28 23.38
N VAL A 80 -3.31 -1.25 23.64
CA VAL A 80 -2.34 -0.27 23.13
C VAL A 80 -2.18 -0.31 21.60
N THR A 81 -2.08 -1.49 20.96
CA THR A 81 -1.89 -1.56 19.50
C THR A 81 -3.18 -1.29 18.75
N ALA A 82 -4.32 -1.81 19.21
CA ALA A 82 -5.61 -1.57 18.58
C ALA A 82 -6.03 -0.08 18.67
N SER A 83 -5.89 0.55 19.85
CA SER A 83 -6.18 1.98 20.01
C SER A 83 -5.26 2.86 19.18
N ARG A 84 -3.96 2.52 19.08
CA ARG A 84 -3.01 3.22 18.23
C ARG A 84 -3.39 3.16 16.75
N ILE A 85 -3.79 1.99 16.25
CA ILE A 85 -4.20 1.83 14.85
C ILE A 85 -5.45 2.67 14.56
N LEU A 86 -6.47 2.61 15.43
CA LEU A 86 -7.69 3.40 15.28
C LEU A 86 -7.44 4.91 15.35
N ASN A 87 -6.56 5.35 16.25
CA ASN A 87 -6.18 6.76 16.36
C ASN A 87 -5.41 7.22 15.13
N THR A 88 -4.49 6.40 14.61
CA THR A 88 -3.77 6.70 13.36
C THR A 88 -4.74 6.83 12.19
N GLN A 89 -5.72 5.93 12.08
CA GLN A 89 -6.75 6.01 11.03
C GLN A 89 -7.58 7.29 11.14
N LYS A 90 -8.07 7.65 12.33
CA LYS A 90 -8.82 8.89 12.55
C LYS A 90 -8.00 10.13 12.20
N GLN A 91 -6.71 10.15 12.55
CA GLN A 91 -5.81 11.25 12.21
C GLN A 91 -5.60 11.33 10.70
N SER A 92 -5.37 10.21 10.02
CA SER A 92 -5.23 10.15 8.57
C SER A 92 -6.50 10.59 7.85
N GLU A 93 -7.69 10.21 8.35
CA GLU A 93 -8.96 10.61 7.77
C GLU A 93 -9.22 12.11 7.96
N ALA A 94 -8.92 12.66 9.14
CA ALA A 94 -9.02 14.08 9.41
C ALA A 94 -8.05 14.92 8.54
N LYS A 95 -6.84 14.40 8.30
CA LYS A 95 -5.84 15.01 7.40
C LYS A 95 -6.27 14.95 5.94
N ALA A 96 -6.76 13.80 5.48
CA ALA A 96 -7.27 13.62 4.11
C ALA A 96 -8.43 14.57 3.80
N ARG A 97 -9.30 14.84 4.78
CA ARG A 97 -10.42 15.79 4.64
C ARG A 97 -9.98 17.26 4.50
N ARG A 98 -8.81 17.63 5.04
CA ARG A 98 -8.33 19.02 5.00
C ARG A 98 -7.68 19.38 3.66
N GLY A 99 -7.18 18.40 2.90
CA GLY A 99 -6.50 18.66 1.63
C GLY A 99 -5.22 19.51 1.74
N GLU A 100 -4.83 19.91 2.96
CA GLU A 100 -3.61 20.67 3.23
C GLU A 100 -2.39 19.75 3.17
N ARG A 101 -1.30 20.26 2.62
CA ARG A 101 0.01 19.60 2.74
C ARG A 101 0.42 19.65 4.21
N ASP A 102 0.55 18.47 4.83
CA ASP A 102 1.07 18.34 6.19
C ASP A 102 2.40 19.09 6.30
N ARG A 103 2.45 20.10 7.16
CA ARG A 103 3.70 20.81 7.47
C ARG A 103 4.71 19.83 8.08
N ASN A 104 5.98 19.95 7.70
CA ASN A 104 7.03 19.01 8.14
C ASN A 104 6.83 17.54 7.71
N ASN A 105 6.04 17.28 6.66
CA ASN A 105 5.87 15.96 6.10
C ASN A 105 6.26 15.97 4.61
N LEU A 106 7.39 15.33 4.29
CA LEU A 106 7.95 15.28 2.95
C LEU A 106 8.23 13.84 2.54
N GLN A 107 8.14 13.58 1.24
CA GLN A 107 8.64 12.35 0.66
C GLN A 107 10.18 12.29 0.82
N ALA A 108 10.71 11.08 0.97
CA ALA A 108 12.14 10.88 1.18
C ALA A 108 13.02 11.48 0.06
N SER A 109 12.54 11.43 -1.18
CA SER A 109 13.20 12.07 -2.34
C SER A 109 13.27 13.60 -2.19
N SER A 110 12.15 14.24 -1.85
CA SER A 110 12.11 15.70 -1.65
C SER A 110 12.94 16.13 -0.43
N LEU A 111 12.97 15.31 0.62
CA LEU A 111 13.82 15.55 1.78
C LEU A 111 15.30 15.46 1.42
N PHE A 112 15.69 14.47 0.60
CA PHE A 112 17.05 14.35 0.10
C PHE A 112 17.47 15.60 -0.69
N GLU A 113 16.62 16.09 -1.61
CA GLU A 113 16.87 17.31 -2.36
C GLU A 113 16.96 18.55 -1.46
N ALA A 114 16.09 18.66 -0.45
CA ALA A 114 16.12 19.76 0.50
C ALA A 114 17.43 19.75 1.32
N LEU A 115 17.89 18.57 1.77
CA LEU A 115 19.15 18.45 2.49
C LEU A 115 20.36 18.72 1.58
N ALA A 116 20.32 18.30 0.31
CA ALA A 116 21.38 18.61 -0.65
C ALA A 116 21.48 20.13 -0.89
N GLN A 117 20.36 20.82 -1.09
CA GLN A 117 20.34 22.28 -1.22
C GLN A 117 20.76 23.00 0.08
N LEU A 118 20.47 22.40 1.24
CA LEU A 118 20.91 22.94 2.52
C LEU A 118 22.44 22.86 2.71
N GLN A 119 23.10 21.90 2.08
CA GLN A 119 24.57 21.85 2.08
C GLN A 119 25.21 22.98 1.28
N GLU A 120 24.53 23.44 0.23
CA GLU A 120 24.96 24.55 -0.62
C GLU A 120 24.63 25.91 -0.01
N ALA A 121 23.64 25.96 0.89
CA ALA A 121 23.21 27.17 1.59
C ALA A 121 24.32 27.71 2.50
N LYS A 122 24.67 28.99 2.32
CA LYS A 122 25.70 29.70 3.10
C LYS A 122 25.12 30.65 4.15
N ASP A 123 23.91 31.17 3.91
CA ASP A 123 23.31 32.24 4.71
C ASP A 123 22.01 31.79 5.39
N GLU A 124 21.70 32.32 6.57
CA GLU A 124 20.49 31.95 7.32
C GLU A 124 19.19 32.28 6.55
N GLN A 125 19.18 33.39 5.79
CA GLN A 125 18.05 33.75 4.93
C GLN A 125 17.79 32.73 3.82
N THR A 126 18.83 32.03 3.35
CA THR A 126 18.65 30.99 2.33
C THR A 126 18.00 29.74 2.92
N ILE A 127 18.24 29.46 4.21
CA ILE A 127 17.61 28.35 4.93
C ILE A 127 16.11 28.62 5.15
N GLU A 128 15.74 29.86 5.50
CA GLU A 128 14.33 30.23 5.67
C GLU A 128 13.54 30.11 4.36
N LYS A 129 14.09 30.63 3.26
CA LYS A 129 13.48 30.49 1.92
C LYS A 129 13.37 29.02 1.49
N LEU A 130 14.36 28.20 1.84
CA LEU A 130 14.30 26.76 1.57
C LEU A 130 13.20 26.08 2.38
N ALA A 131 13.08 26.44 3.66
CA ALA A 131 12.04 25.92 4.54
C ALA A 131 10.64 26.27 4.02
N GLU A 132 10.42 27.50 3.57
CA GLU A 132 9.16 27.91 2.94
C GLU A 132 8.86 27.11 1.67
N ARG A 133 9.84 26.93 0.78
CA ARG A 133 9.69 26.20 -0.49
C ARG A 133 9.23 24.75 -0.27
N TYR A 134 9.77 24.11 0.75
CA TYR A 134 9.46 22.72 1.09
C TYR A 134 8.40 22.58 2.19
N ASN A 135 7.72 23.66 2.59
CA ASN A 135 6.72 23.66 3.67
C ASN A 135 7.23 23.04 4.99
N LEU A 136 8.48 23.35 5.33
CA LEU A 136 9.16 22.95 6.55
C LEU A 136 9.30 24.13 7.51
N ASP A 137 9.48 23.83 8.80
CA ASP A 137 9.96 24.80 9.77
C ASP A 137 11.48 24.95 9.69
N ALA A 138 11.96 26.19 9.64
CA ALA A 138 13.40 26.49 9.58
C ALA A 138 14.19 25.91 10.77
N LYS A 139 13.54 25.76 11.93
CA LYS A 139 14.13 25.10 13.11
C LYS A 139 14.30 23.59 12.90
N VAL A 140 13.26 22.93 12.41
CA VAL A 140 13.26 21.47 12.14
C VAL A 140 14.29 21.14 11.07
N LEU A 141 14.36 21.96 10.02
CA LEU A 141 15.33 21.81 8.95
C LEU A 141 16.79 21.96 9.45
N ARG A 142 17.04 22.87 10.41
CA ARG A 142 18.35 23.00 11.07
C ARG A 142 18.72 21.80 11.93
N GLU A 143 17.78 21.32 12.76
CA GLU A 143 18.01 20.13 13.60
C GLU A 143 18.24 18.88 12.75
N LEU A 144 17.49 18.74 11.65
CA LEU A 144 17.69 17.68 10.67
C LEU A 144 19.07 17.78 10.03
N GLY A 145 19.52 18.96 9.60
CA GLY A 145 20.86 19.11 9.03
C GLY A 145 22.02 18.83 10.00
N LYS A 146 21.79 18.93 11.32
CA LYS A 146 22.77 18.52 12.35
C LYS A 146 22.85 17.00 12.53
N THR A 147 21.75 16.29 12.28
CA THR A 147 21.61 14.85 12.57
C THR A 147 21.76 13.98 11.32
N VAL A 148 21.26 14.47 10.19
CA VAL A 148 21.19 13.77 8.92
C VAL A 148 21.86 14.62 7.85
N ASN A 149 22.84 14.03 7.18
CA ASN A 149 23.54 14.65 6.08
C ASN A 149 23.14 13.98 4.76
N ALA A 150 23.27 14.67 3.62
CA ALA A 150 23.13 14.10 2.29
C ALA A 150 24.51 13.78 1.67
N PRO A 151 24.68 12.68 0.91
CA PRO A 151 25.96 12.37 0.29
C PRO A 151 26.12 13.28 -0.93
N THR A 152 27.17 14.09 -0.93
CA THR A 152 27.50 14.92 -2.10
C THR A 152 28.48 14.15 -2.98
N PRO A 153 28.27 14.06 -4.30
CA PRO A 153 29.26 13.46 -5.20
C PRO A 153 30.52 14.35 -5.25
N ASP A 154 31.69 13.73 -5.11
CA ASP A 154 32.97 14.41 -5.31
C ASP A 154 33.36 14.36 -6.79
N GLU A 155 33.23 15.49 -7.47
CA GLU A 155 33.50 15.58 -8.91
C GLU A 155 34.95 15.30 -9.28
N ALA A 156 35.89 15.56 -8.37
CA ALA A 156 37.31 15.29 -8.56
C ALA A 156 37.62 13.79 -8.63
N SER A 157 36.74 12.94 -8.12
CA SER A 157 36.91 11.48 -8.06
C SER A 157 36.20 10.72 -9.18
N ALA A 158 35.71 11.43 -10.20
CA ALA A 158 34.97 10.83 -11.30
C ALA A 158 35.88 9.92 -12.13
N ARG A 159 35.50 8.64 -12.25
CA ARG A 159 36.14 7.66 -13.14
C ARG A 159 35.09 7.04 -14.06
N THR A 160 35.37 7.02 -15.36
CA THR A 160 34.58 6.28 -16.35
C THR A 160 35.02 4.82 -16.34
N VAL A 161 34.08 3.92 -16.12
CA VAL A 161 34.28 2.48 -16.25
C VAL A 161 33.32 1.98 -17.32
N VAL A 162 33.84 1.23 -18.28
CA VAL A 162 33.00 0.55 -19.27
C VAL A 162 32.56 -0.76 -18.67
N ASP A 163 31.24 -0.95 -18.54
CA ASP A 163 30.63 -2.15 -18.00
C ASP A 163 30.75 -3.33 -18.98
N GLU A 164 30.48 -4.55 -18.53
CA GLU A 164 30.58 -5.77 -19.35
C GLU A 164 29.66 -5.74 -20.60
N ASP A 165 28.60 -4.94 -20.54
CA ASP A 165 27.64 -4.70 -21.65
C ASP A 165 28.06 -3.56 -22.61
N GLY A 166 29.26 -2.97 -22.41
CA GLY A 166 29.75 -1.84 -23.22
C GLY A 166 29.12 -0.49 -22.88
N ALA A 167 28.35 -0.42 -21.78
CA ALA A 167 27.79 0.83 -21.29
C ALA A 167 28.83 1.61 -20.47
N GLU A 168 28.98 2.90 -20.75
CA GLU A 168 29.86 3.78 -19.95
C GLU A 168 29.16 4.17 -18.64
N VAL A 169 29.71 3.72 -17.52
CA VAL A 169 29.24 4.08 -16.17
C VAL A 169 30.24 5.03 -15.53
N VAL A 170 29.78 6.22 -15.16
CA VAL A 170 30.59 7.19 -14.41
C VAL A 170 30.45 6.90 -12.92
N LEU A 171 31.52 6.42 -12.31
CA LEU A 171 31.59 6.24 -10.86
C LEU A 171 32.16 7.50 -10.21
N LYS A 172 31.46 8.03 -9.20
CA LYS A 172 31.92 9.14 -8.37
C LYS A 172 31.94 8.70 -6.91
N THR A 173 32.97 9.11 -6.17
CA THR A 173 33.04 8.87 -4.72
C THR A 173 32.11 9.83 -4.01
N ALA A 174 31.29 9.32 -3.09
CA ALA A 174 30.44 10.16 -2.25
C ALA A 174 31.25 10.71 -1.07
N ARG A 175 31.07 12.01 -0.77
CA ARG A 175 31.62 12.67 0.41
C ARG A 175 30.51 13.21 1.30
N TRP A 176 30.73 13.16 2.61
CA TRP A 176 29.81 13.72 3.61
C TRP A 176 30.34 15.07 4.07
N VAL A 177 29.76 16.16 3.57
CA VAL A 177 30.16 17.52 3.94
C VAL A 177 29.05 18.15 4.78
N THR A 178 29.38 18.62 5.97
CA THR A 178 28.44 19.40 6.81
C THR A 178 28.42 20.84 6.32
N SER A 179 27.23 21.41 6.12
CA SER A 179 27.07 22.82 5.74
C SER A 179 27.76 23.75 6.74
N PRO A 180 28.53 24.76 6.26
CA PRO A 180 29.17 25.73 7.15
C PRO A 180 28.14 26.56 7.95
N ALA A 181 26.94 26.77 7.40
CA ALA A 181 25.87 27.53 8.03
C ALA A 181 25.28 26.84 9.29
N LEU A 182 25.55 25.55 9.48
CA LEU A 182 25.08 24.77 10.65
C LEU A 182 26.12 24.63 11.76
N ARG A 183 27.34 25.14 11.57
CA ARG A 183 28.44 25.04 12.55
C ARG A 183 28.46 26.16 13.59
N GLN A 184 27.59 27.17 13.45
CA GLN A 184 27.40 28.23 14.45
C GLN A 184 26.27 27.84 15.41
#